data_AF-A0A7J2L4N9-F1
#
_entry.id   AF-A0A7J2L4N9-F1
#
_cell.length_a   1.000
_cell.length_b   1.000
_cell.length_c   1.000
_cell.angle_alpha   90.00
_cell.angle_beta   90.00
_cell.angle_gamma   90.00
#
_symmetry.space_group_name_H-M   'P 1'
#
loop_
_entity.id
_entity.type
_entity.pdbx_description
1 polymer ?
#
loop_
_entity_poly.entity_id
_entity_poly.type
_entity_poly.pdbx_seq_one_letter_code
_entity_poly.pdbx_strand_id
1 'polypeptide(L)'
;MAVRRALTGILMTIWTFISMVIIPLSTLRALENGITLGGVELKIRLFMLNVGLIFILGLIAMMLTAFSYSFRGKTDAFITMAKYGVVAYYEWVWATGVRKMEVLMHGEIVHVGIDLGVWIIIVIIGSLLTGFLKSVYKYLEAKKKEEEKEKEEEGEEKRKEEEEEELEKWLEEE
;
A
#
# COMPACT_ATOMS: atom_id res chain seq x y z
N MET A 1 17.39 15.26 3.37
CA MET A 1 16.26 14.36 3.72
C MET A 1 15.38 13.99 2.52
N ALA A 2 15.03 14.93 1.62
CA ALA A 2 14.14 14.67 0.47
C ALA A 2 14.66 13.59 -0.50
N VAL A 3 15.95 13.60 -0.86
CA VAL A 3 16.55 12.62 -1.78
C VAL A 3 16.48 11.19 -1.22
N ARG A 4 16.75 10.99 0.08
CA ARG A 4 16.64 9.67 0.73
C ARG A 4 15.19 9.16 0.68
N ARG A 5 14.21 10.02 0.99
CA ARG A 5 12.78 9.66 0.92
C ARG A 5 12.35 9.29 -0.50
N ALA A 6 12.83 10.01 -1.52
CA ALA A 6 12.54 9.70 -2.92
C ALA A 6 13.14 8.34 -3.35
N LEU A 7 14.40 8.07 -3.00
CA LEU A 7 15.05 6.78 -3.27
C LEU A 7 14.34 5.62 -2.57
N THR A 8 13.97 5.80 -1.29
CA THR A 8 13.18 4.80 -0.55
C THR A 8 11.82 4.60 -1.23
N GLY A 9 11.17 5.66 -1.70
CA GLY A 9 9.90 5.56 -2.41
C GLY A 9 9.99 4.75 -3.69
N ILE A 10 11.04 4.97 -4.50
CA ILE A 10 11.29 4.19 -5.72
C ILE A 10 11.52 2.72 -5.37
N LEU A 11 12.42 2.44 -4.42
CA LEU A 11 12.73 1.07 -4.01
C LEU A 11 11.48 0.33 -3.52
N MET A 12 10.66 0.97 -2.69
CA MET A 12 9.45 0.37 -2.14
C MET A 12 8.36 0.18 -3.19
N THR A 13 8.30 1.06 -4.20
CA THR A 13 7.38 0.91 -5.34
C THR A 13 7.77 -0.29 -6.19
N ILE A 14 9.05 -0.41 -6.55
CA ILE A 14 9.59 -1.56 -7.29
C ILE A 14 9.37 -2.84 -6.49
N TRP A 15 9.65 -2.81 -5.19
CA TRP A 15 9.44 -3.97 -4.31
C TRP A 15 7.97 -4.39 -4.28
N THR A 16 7.03 -3.45 -4.16
CA THR A 16 5.59 -3.73 -4.17
C THR A 16 5.17 -4.37 -5.49
N PHE A 17 5.71 -3.90 -6.62
CA PHE A 17 5.45 -4.50 -7.92
C PHE A 17 5.99 -5.93 -8.01
N ILE A 18 7.23 -6.16 -7.56
CA ILE A 18 7.82 -7.50 -7.54
C ILE A 18 6.99 -8.44 -6.65
N SER A 19 6.61 -8.00 -5.45
CA SER A 19 5.93 -8.83 -4.47
C SER A 19 4.46 -9.10 -4.81
N MET A 20 3.74 -8.14 -5.40
CA MET A 20 2.31 -8.26 -5.66
C MET A 20 1.98 -8.65 -7.10
N VAL A 21 2.94 -8.53 -8.02
CA VAL A 21 2.74 -8.86 -9.44
C VAL A 21 3.69 -9.98 -9.85
N ILE A 22 5.00 -9.74 -9.81
CA ILE A 22 5.96 -10.67 -10.43
C ILE A 22 5.97 -12.03 -9.72
N ILE A 23 6.19 -12.05 -8.40
CA ILE A 23 6.27 -13.30 -7.63
C ILE A 23 4.94 -14.08 -7.78
N PRO A 24 3.78 -13.51 -7.47
CA PRO A 24 2.49 -14.20 -7.59
C PRO A 24 2.24 -14.78 -8.99
N LEU A 25 2.42 -13.98 -10.06
CA LEU A 25 2.21 -14.45 -11.43
C LEU A 25 3.23 -15.50 -11.86
N SER A 26 4.49 -15.36 -11.43
CA SER A 26 5.53 -16.36 -11.69
C SER A 26 5.22 -17.67 -10.97
N THR A 27 4.72 -17.61 -9.74
CA THR A 27 4.30 -18.78 -8.97
C THR A 27 3.15 -19.49 -9.67
N LEU A 28 2.13 -18.77 -10.16
CA LEU A 28 1.03 -19.37 -10.94
C LEU A 28 1.56 -20.08 -12.19
N ARG A 29 2.42 -19.41 -12.95
CA ARG A 29 2.98 -19.99 -14.16
C ARG A 29 3.82 -21.22 -13.88
N ALA A 30 4.57 -21.25 -12.79
CA ALA A 30 5.33 -22.43 -12.37
C ALA A 30 4.41 -23.59 -11.99
N LEU A 31 3.31 -23.30 -11.26
CA LEU A 31 2.30 -24.29 -10.87
C LEU A 31 1.56 -24.88 -12.09
N GLU A 32 1.23 -24.04 -13.08
CA GLU A 32 0.54 -24.45 -14.30
C GLU A 32 1.43 -25.23 -15.27
N ASN A 33 2.70 -24.82 -15.43
CA ASN A 33 3.67 -25.51 -16.29
C ASN A 33 4.01 -26.91 -15.77
N GLY A 34 3.82 -27.13 -14.47
CA GLY A 34 4.03 -28.39 -13.79
C GLY A 34 5.33 -28.41 -13.00
N ILE A 35 5.27 -29.02 -11.83
CA ILE A 35 6.41 -29.24 -10.94
C ILE A 35 6.67 -30.74 -10.91
N THR A 36 7.91 -31.16 -11.18
CA THR A 36 8.32 -32.56 -11.01
C THR A 36 8.62 -32.80 -9.53
N LEU A 37 7.76 -33.57 -8.86
CA LEU A 37 7.89 -33.91 -7.45
C LEU A 37 8.06 -35.43 -7.35
N GLY A 38 9.26 -35.88 -6.95
CA GLY A 38 9.56 -37.31 -6.84
C GLY A 38 9.50 -38.09 -8.18
N GLY A 39 9.73 -37.43 -9.31
CA GLY A 39 9.65 -38.05 -10.65
C GLY A 39 8.25 -38.02 -11.29
N VAL A 40 7.24 -37.50 -10.59
CA VAL A 40 5.87 -37.33 -11.10
C VAL A 40 5.64 -35.89 -11.53
N GLU A 41 5.13 -35.68 -12.74
CA GLU A 41 4.65 -34.36 -13.18
C GLU A 41 3.33 -34.01 -12.48
N LEU A 42 3.38 -32.98 -11.64
CA LEU A 42 2.24 -32.42 -10.95
C LEU A 42 1.90 -31.07 -11.59
N LYS A 43 0.74 -30.97 -12.22
CA LYS A 43 0.22 -29.70 -12.73
C LYS A 43 -0.90 -29.20 -11.84
N ILE A 44 -0.76 -27.99 -11.34
CA ILE A 44 -1.73 -27.36 -10.44
C ILE A 44 -2.47 -26.28 -11.22
N ARG A 45 -3.80 -26.37 -11.28
CA ARG A 45 -4.67 -25.35 -11.89
C ARG A 45 -5.56 -24.69 -10.84
N LEU A 46 -5.58 -23.36 -10.87
CA LEU A 46 -6.47 -22.54 -10.04
C LEU A 46 -7.63 -22.01 -10.89
N PHE A 47 -8.78 -22.67 -10.82
CA PHE A 47 -9.87 -22.47 -11.79
C PHE A 47 -10.63 -21.14 -11.63
N MET A 48 -10.65 -20.58 -10.41
CA MET A 48 -11.38 -19.34 -10.10
C MET A 48 -10.50 -18.12 -9.92
N LEU A 49 -9.19 -18.23 -10.14
CA LEU A 49 -8.29 -17.13 -9.91
C LEU A 49 -8.32 -16.14 -11.09
N ASN A 50 -8.81 -14.92 -10.85
CA ASN A 50 -8.78 -13.86 -11.84
C ASN A 50 -7.40 -13.20 -11.90
N VAL A 51 -6.54 -13.76 -12.76
CA VAL A 51 -5.15 -13.30 -12.96
C VAL A 51 -5.10 -11.82 -13.39
N GLY A 52 -6.04 -11.38 -14.22
CA GLY A 52 -6.13 -9.98 -14.65
C GLY A 52 -6.42 -9.02 -13.49
N LEU A 53 -7.32 -9.41 -12.58
CA LEU A 53 -7.64 -8.63 -11.39
C LEU A 53 -6.45 -8.55 -10.43
N ILE A 54 -5.71 -9.64 -10.21
CA ILE A 54 -4.45 -9.64 -9.42
C ILE A 54 -3.47 -8.63 -9.99
N PHE A 55 -3.26 -8.67 -11.31
CA PHE A 55 -2.35 -7.75 -11.99
C PHE A 55 -2.76 -6.29 -11.79
N ILE A 56 -4.04 -5.97 -12.01
CA ILE A 56 -4.58 -4.61 -11.84
C ILE A 56 -4.44 -4.15 -10.38
N LEU A 57 -4.81 -4.99 -9.41
CA LEU A 57 -4.69 -4.64 -7.99
C LEU A 57 -3.23 -4.43 -7.57
N GLY A 58 -2.30 -5.25 -8.08
CA GLY A 58 -0.87 -5.05 -7.86
C GLY A 58 -0.34 -3.74 -8.45
N LEU A 59 -0.81 -3.35 -9.65
CA LEU A 59 -0.48 -2.05 -10.24
C LEU A 59 -1.07 -0.88 -9.45
N ILE A 60 -2.30 -0.99 -8.97
CA ILE A 60 -2.93 0.03 -8.13
C ILE A 60 -2.14 0.16 -6.80
N ALA A 61 -1.78 -0.94 -6.16
CA ALA A 61 -0.99 -0.94 -4.93
C ALA A 61 0.39 -0.30 -5.14
N MET A 62 1.03 -0.57 -6.29
CA MET A 62 2.27 0.07 -6.71
C MET A 62 2.08 1.59 -6.85
N MET A 63 1.05 2.05 -7.57
CA MET A 63 0.77 3.48 -7.74
C MET A 63 0.50 4.17 -6.41
N LEU A 64 -0.33 3.59 -5.55
CA LEU A 64 -0.62 4.12 -4.22
C LEU A 64 0.64 4.14 -3.33
N THR A 65 1.55 3.18 -3.50
CA THR A 65 2.84 3.19 -2.81
C THR A 65 3.67 4.38 -3.27
N ALA A 66 3.84 4.58 -4.58
CA ALA A 66 4.54 5.75 -5.13
C ALA A 66 3.92 7.08 -4.65
N PHE A 67 2.59 7.18 -4.68
CA PHE A 67 1.86 8.36 -4.21
C PHE A 67 2.08 8.63 -2.72
N SER A 68 2.12 7.60 -1.86
CA SER A 68 2.39 7.78 -0.43
C SER A 68 3.77 8.39 -0.12
N TYR A 69 4.73 8.23 -1.03
CA TYR A 69 6.05 8.87 -0.90
C TYR A 69 6.12 10.26 -1.54
N SER A 70 5.27 10.54 -2.54
CA SER A 70 5.19 11.82 -3.25
C SER A 70 4.36 12.86 -2.49
N PHE A 71 3.18 12.47 -2.00
CA PHE A 71 2.29 13.36 -1.25
C PHE A 71 2.68 13.46 0.23
N ARG A 72 2.28 14.58 0.86
CA ARG A 72 2.49 14.86 2.28
C ARG A 72 1.18 15.31 2.93
N GLY A 73 1.13 15.29 4.25
CA GLY A 73 -0.01 15.78 5.02
C GLY A 73 -1.20 14.81 5.01
N LYS A 74 -2.41 15.35 5.12
CA LYS A 74 -3.67 14.58 5.22
C LYS A 74 -3.89 13.63 4.02
N THR A 75 -3.43 14.02 2.83
CA THR A 75 -3.52 13.19 1.62
C THR A 75 -2.69 11.91 1.71
N ASP A 76 -1.53 11.94 2.37
CA ASP A 76 -0.69 10.75 2.58
C ASP A 76 -1.38 9.73 3.51
N ALA A 77 -2.13 10.19 4.52
CA ALA A 77 -2.95 9.32 5.37
C ALA A 77 -4.03 8.59 4.55
N PHE A 78 -4.78 9.33 3.72
CA PHE A 78 -5.80 8.75 2.85
C PHE A 78 -5.21 7.72 1.87
N ILE A 79 -4.13 8.07 1.18
CA ILE A 79 -3.43 7.16 0.25
C ILE A 79 -2.95 5.89 0.98
N THR A 80 -2.44 6.05 2.21
CA THR A 80 -2.00 4.93 3.02
C THR A 80 -3.17 3.99 3.33
N MET A 81 -4.33 4.53 3.74
CA MET A 81 -5.52 3.71 3.98
C MET A 81 -6.00 3.00 2.71
N ALA A 82 -6.10 3.74 1.60
CA ALA A 82 -6.52 3.18 0.31
C ALA A 82 -5.60 2.03 -0.12
N LYS A 83 -4.29 2.17 0.05
CA LYS A 83 -3.31 1.12 -0.25
C LYS A 83 -3.61 -0.15 0.53
N TYR A 84 -3.82 -0.06 1.84
CA TYR A 84 -4.12 -1.22 2.67
C TYR A 84 -5.48 -1.84 2.35
N GLY A 85 -6.46 -1.04 1.92
CA GLY A 85 -7.72 -1.55 1.37
C GLY A 85 -7.52 -2.36 0.09
N VAL A 86 -6.69 -1.88 -0.83
CA VAL A 86 -6.31 -2.61 -2.05
C VAL A 86 -5.57 -3.90 -1.72
N VAL A 87 -4.62 -3.87 -0.76
CA VAL A 87 -3.93 -5.08 -0.29
C VAL A 87 -4.92 -6.08 0.30
N ALA A 88 -5.83 -5.64 1.16
CA ALA A 88 -6.84 -6.53 1.75
C ALA A 88 -7.74 -7.18 0.67
N TYR A 89 -8.15 -6.41 -0.34
CA TYR A 89 -8.93 -6.95 -1.45
C TYR A 89 -8.11 -7.89 -2.35
N TYR A 90 -6.83 -7.59 -2.55
CA TYR A 90 -5.88 -8.46 -3.25
C TYR A 90 -5.78 -9.84 -2.57
N GLU A 91 -5.63 -9.87 -1.25
CA GLU A 91 -5.58 -11.12 -0.46
C GLU A 91 -6.90 -11.91 -0.58
N TRP A 92 -8.04 -11.22 -0.63
CA TRP A 92 -9.34 -11.86 -0.86
C TRP A 92 -9.46 -12.51 -2.25
N VAL A 93 -8.94 -11.86 -3.30
CA VAL A 93 -8.92 -12.44 -4.65
C VAL A 93 -8.05 -13.69 -4.68
N TRP A 94 -6.90 -13.67 -4.01
CA TRP A 94 -6.06 -14.85 -3.85
C TRP A 94 -6.76 -15.98 -3.12
N ALA A 95 -7.33 -15.67 -1.97
CA ALA A 95 -8.11 -16.57 -1.14
C ALA A 95 -9.19 -17.32 -1.89
N THR A 96 -9.98 -16.60 -2.69
CA THR A 96 -11.06 -17.19 -3.46
C THR A 96 -10.54 -18.09 -4.57
N GLY A 97 -9.42 -17.75 -5.20
CA GLY A 97 -8.82 -18.59 -6.23
C GLY A 97 -8.14 -19.86 -5.71
N VAL A 98 -7.47 -19.82 -4.55
CA VAL A 98 -6.80 -21.00 -3.96
C VAL A 98 -7.76 -22.00 -3.31
N ARG A 99 -9.00 -21.58 -3.01
CA ARG A 99 -10.02 -22.44 -2.40
C ARG A 99 -10.44 -23.62 -3.28
N LYS A 100 -10.28 -23.51 -4.60
CA LYS A 100 -10.60 -24.55 -5.58
C LYS A 100 -9.40 -24.80 -6.49
N MET A 101 -8.52 -25.67 -6.03
CA MET A 101 -7.33 -26.08 -6.76
C MET A 101 -7.52 -27.48 -7.33
N GLU A 102 -7.15 -27.66 -8.59
CA GLU A 102 -7.14 -28.95 -9.27
C GLU A 102 -5.71 -29.41 -9.45
N VAL A 103 -5.44 -30.63 -9.00
CA VAL A 103 -4.14 -31.26 -9.15
C VAL A 103 -4.29 -32.34 -10.22
N LEU A 104 -3.59 -32.15 -11.34
CA LEU A 104 -3.47 -33.17 -12.37
C LEU A 104 -2.27 -34.05 -12.09
N MET A 105 -2.54 -35.34 -11.87
CA MET A 105 -1.52 -36.39 -11.69
C MET A 105 -1.85 -37.56 -12.62
N HIS A 106 -0.89 -37.99 -13.44
CA HIS A 106 -1.02 -39.20 -14.27
C HIS A 106 -2.30 -39.30 -15.12
N GLY A 107 -2.88 -38.17 -15.54
CA GLY A 107 -4.12 -38.12 -16.31
C GLY A 107 -5.41 -38.11 -15.47
N GLU A 108 -5.32 -38.23 -14.15
CA GLU A 108 -6.44 -38.07 -13.21
C GLU A 108 -6.49 -36.64 -12.66
N ILE A 109 -7.70 -36.14 -12.44
CA ILE A 109 -7.95 -34.82 -11.85
C ILE A 109 -8.37 -35.04 -10.40
N VAL A 110 -7.52 -34.63 -9.46
CA VAL A 110 -7.85 -34.62 -8.04
C VAL A 110 -8.21 -33.20 -7.63
N HIS A 111 -9.44 -32.99 -7.16
CA HIS A 111 -9.85 -31.70 -6.60
C HIS A 111 -9.33 -31.59 -5.17
N VAL A 112 -8.34 -30.71 -4.96
CA VAL A 112 -7.75 -30.46 -3.64
C VAL A 112 -8.04 -29.01 -3.28
N GLY A 113 -9.00 -28.77 -2.38
CA GLY A 113 -9.23 -27.44 -1.82
C GLY A 113 -8.47 -27.27 -0.52
N ILE A 114 -7.70 -26.19 -0.36
CA ILE A 114 -7.16 -25.81 0.95
C ILE A 114 -8.14 -24.81 1.57
N ASP A 115 -8.75 -25.17 2.70
CA ASP A 115 -9.56 -24.21 3.46
C ASP A 115 -8.64 -23.28 4.26
N LEU A 116 -8.27 -22.18 3.63
CA LEU A 116 -7.50 -21.11 4.24
C LEU A 116 -8.39 -20.03 4.87
N GLY A 117 -9.71 -20.24 4.95
CA GLY A 117 -10.69 -19.18 5.23
C GLY A 117 -10.37 -18.35 6.48
N VAL A 118 -10.09 -19.01 7.60
CA VAL A 118 -9.76 -18.34 8.87
C VAL A 118 -8.44 -17.55 8.77
N TRP A 119 -7.41 -18.13 8.13
CA TRP A 119 -6.12 -17.47 7.97
C TRP A 119 -6.23 -16.19 7.13
N ILE A 120 -6.94 -16.27 6.01
CA ILE A 120 -7.19 -15.13 5.12
C ILE A 120 -7.93 -14.02 5.86
N ILE A 121 -8.94 -14.36 6.66
CA ILE A 121 -9.68 -13.37 7.46
C ILE A 121 -8.73 -12.64 8.41
N ILE A 122 -7.83 -13.36 9.08
CA ILE A 122 -6.81 -12.77 9.97
C ILE A 122 -5.89 -11.82 9.18
N VAL A 123 -5.43 -12.22 8.00
CA VAL A 123 -4.56 -11.39 7.14
C VAL A 123 -5.27 -10.13 6.65
N ILE A 124 -6.54 -10.23 6.25
CA ILE A 124 -7.38 -9.10 5.80
C ILE A 124 -7.59 -8.12 6.95
N ILE A 125 -8.03 -8.61 8.12
CA ILE A 125 -8.26 -7.76 9.30
C ILE A 125 -6.95 -7.11 9.74
N GLY A 126 -5.85 -7.88 9.80
CA GLY A 126 -4.54 -7.34 10.16
C GLY A 126 -4.07 -6.25 9.20
N SER A 127 -4.30 -6.42 7.90
CA SER A 127 -3.96 -5.43 6.87
C SER A 127 -4.77 -4.15 7.02
N LEU A 128 -6.08 -4.26 7.25
CA LEU A 128 -6.97 -3.13 7.46
C LEU A 128 -6.65 -2.38 8.76
N LEU A 129 -6.42 -3.11 9.87
CA LEU A 129 -6.01 -2.52 11.14
C LEU A 129 -4.69 -1.78 11.02
N THR A 130 -3.70 -2.38 10.36
CA THR A 130 -2.40 -1.74 10.11
C THR A 130 -2.57 -0.48 9.27
N GLY A 131 -3.40 -0.53 8.23
CA GLY A 131 -3.73 0.62 7.40
C GLY A 131 -4.39 1.74 8.18
N PHE A 132 -5.37 1.40 9.03
CA PHE A 132 -6.08 2.32 9.88
C PHE A 132 -5.13 3.01 10.86
N LEU A 133 -4.35 2.24 11.64
CA LEU A 133 -3.41 2.79 12.62
C LEU A 133 -2.37 3.71 11.98
N LYS A 134 -1.78 3.31 10.84
CA LYS A 134 -0.82 4.16 10.11
C LYS A 134 -1.46 5.41 9.53
N SER A 135 -2.68 5.31 9.02
CA SER A 135 -3.42 6.45 8.48
C SER A 135 -3.72 7.47 9.59
N VAL A 136 -4.23 7.00 10.74
CA VAL A 136 -4.50 7.87 11.90
C VAL A 136 -3.23 8.54 12.38
N TYR A 137 -2.13 7.79 12.53
CA TYR A 137 -0.84 8.36 12.93
C TYR A 137 -0.39 9.48 11.98
N LYS A 138 -0.41 9.23 10.67
CA LYS A 138 -0.04 10.22 9.65
C LYS A 138 -0.96 11.44 9.65
N TYR A 139 -2.26 11.23 9.87
CA TYR A 139 -3.24 12.30 9.94
C TYR A 139 -2.99 13.21 11.14
N LEU A 140 -2.74 12.63 12.32
CA LEU A 140 -2.42 13.38 13.54
C LEU A 140 -1.10 14.15 13.39
N GLU A 141 -0.08 13.52 12.81
CA GLU A 141 1.20 14.18 12.53
C GLU A 141 1.03 15.35 11.54
N ALA A 142 0.20 15.17 10.51
CA ALA A 142 -0.11 16.22 9.54
C ALA A 142 -0.82 17.40 10.20
N LYS A 143 -1.83 17.13 11.03
CA LYS A 143 -2.59 18.15 11.75
C LYS A 143 -1.70 18.95 12.70
N LYS A 144 -0.82 18.28 13.45
CA LYS A 144 0.12 18.94 14.37
C LYS A 144 1.06 19.91 13.62
N LYS A 145 1.56 19.50 12.45
CA LYS A 145 2.43 20.35 11.61
C LYS A 145 1.71 21.55 11.00
N GLU A 146 0.41 21.43 10.77
CA GLU A 146 -0.44 22.52 10.28
C GLU A 146 -0.66 23.54 11.40
N GLU A 147 -1.00 23.08 12.61
CA GLU A 147 -1.15 23.95 13.80
C GLU A 147 0.18 24.63 14.21
N GLU A 148 1.32 23.96 14.07
CA GLU A 148 2.64 24.57 14.32
C GLU A 148 2.96 25.69 13.30
N LYS A 149 2.60 25.49 12.02
CA LYS A 149 2.80 26.49 10.97
C LYS A 149 1.88 27.70 11.12
N GLU A 150 0.61 27.48 11.44
CA GLU A 150 -0.33 28.59 11.67
C GLU A 150 0.16 29.49 12.81
N LYS A 151 0.71 28.90 13.89
CA LYS A 151 1.30 29.68 15.00
C LYS A 151 2.56 30.43 14.62
N GLU A 152 3.41 29.85 13.76
CA GLU A 152 4.59 30.54 13.24
C GLU A 152 4.19 31.72 12.33
N GLU A 153 3.21 31.52 11.44
CA GLU A 153 2.68 32.55 10.54
C GLU A 153 2.00 33.69 11.32
N GLU A 154 1.15 33.38 12.31
CA GLU A 154 0.55 34.40 13.20
C GLU A 154 1.62 35.16 14.00
N GLY A 155 2.70 34.48 14.41
CA GLY A 155 3.81 35.10 15.13
C GLY A 155 4.65 36.03 14.24
N GLU A 156 4.88 35.67 12.98
CA GLU A 156 5.56 36.52 12.00
C GLU A 156 4.69 37.72 11.60
N GLU A 157 3.38 37.54 11.45
CA GLU A 157 2.45 38.63 11.11
C GLU A 157 2.40 39.69 12.22
N LYS A 158 2.25 39.27 13.48
CA LYS A 158 2.32 40.18 14.64
C LYS A 158 3.65 40.91 14.73
N ARG A 159 4.76 40.24 14.43
CA ARG A 159 6.09 40.87 14.48
C ARG A 159 6.25 41.92 13.39
N LYS A 160 5.65 41.73 12.21
CA LYS A 160 5.62 42.73 11.14
C LYS A 160 4.73 43.92 11.48
N GLU A 161 3.57 43.68 12.10
CA GLU A 161 2.69 44.77 12.58
C GLU A 161 3.39 45.61 13.66
N GLU A 162 4.08 44.98 14.62
CA GLU A 162 4.88 45.70 15.64
C GLU A 162 6.03 46.52 15.00
N GLU A 163 6.74 45.98 14.02
CA GLU A 163 7.80 46.70 13.29
C GLU A 163 7.25 47.88 12.48
N GLU A 164 6.07 47.75 11.85
CA GLU A 164 5.40 48.85 11.14
C GLU A 164 4.93 49.96 12.09
N GLU A 165 4.31 49.60 13.24
CA GLU A 165 3.90 50.58 14.25
C GLU A 165 5.09 51.35 14.86
N GLU A 166 6.23 50.70 15.09
CA GLU A 166 7.45 51.39 15.56
C GLU A 166 8.00 52.35 14.52
N LEU A 167 7.99 51.97 13.23
CA LEU A 167 8.42 52.81 12.12
C LEU A 167 7.52 54.04 11.95
N GLU A 168 6.20 53.89 12.07
CA GLU A 168 5.26 55.01 12.00
C GLU A 168 5.47 56.01 13.14
N LYS A 169 5.66 55.53 14.38
CA LYS A 169 6.00 56.42 15.51
C LYS A 169 7.30 57.19 15.30
N TRP A 170 8.31 56.55 14.72
CA TRP A 170 9.59 57.19 14.43
C TRP A 170 9.45 58.29 13.37
N LEU A 171 8.59 58.10 12.37
CA LEU A 171 8.31 59.08 11.32
C LEU A 171 7.43 60.24 11.79
N GLU A 172 6.63 60.06 12.84
CA GLU A 172 5.83 61.13 13.45
C GLU A 172 6.63 62.02 14.43
N GLU A 173 7.80 61.55 14.91
CA GLU A 173 8.67 62.28 15.84
C GLU A 173 9.75 63.16 15.15
N GLU A 174 9.93 63.07 13.82
CA GLU A 174 10.79 63.95 12.98
C GLU A 174 10.02 65.12 12.34
#